data_AF-A0A0V8M405-F1
#
_entry.id   AF-A0A0V8M405-F1
#
_cell.length_a   1.000
_cell.length_b   1.000
_cell.length_c   1.000
_cell.angle_alpha   90.00
_cell.angle_beta   90.00
_cell.angle_gamma   90.00
#
_symmetry.space_group_name_H-M   'P 1'
#
loop_
_entity.id
_entity.type
_entity.pdbx_description
1 polymer ?
#
loop_
_entity_poly.entity_id
_entity_poly.type
_entity_poly.pdbx_seq_one_letter_code
_entity_poly.pdbx_strand_id
1 'polypeptide(L)'
;MLYSMNNDSRRNKYDTKDSLELGDKAELVFRRLAEKRGWELTDASFDCNVNEHWDFLMQRGSDNFKIDVKAMKRLNRGDLDVQDRWIWIELHGVRSQDQGWLYHGKANLISFEKMTSFVIVKRTDLIELVERLVDNKTLVHSSREAKYRVYNRPGRPDRITLIETDTLNPIKWDEWDKRLYPKESKNGT
;
A
#
# COMPACT_ATOMS: atom_id res chain seq x y z
N MET A 1 26.69 -3.68 -1.32
CA MET A 1 26.67 -3.28 -2.74
C MET A 1 25.31 -2.65 -3.01
N LEU A 2 25.21 -1.32 -2.97
CA LEU A 2 23.95 -0.62 -3.19
C LEU A 2 23.62 -0.67 -4.68
N TYR A 3 22.65 -1.48 -5.07
CA TYR A 3 22.06 -1.40 -6.40
C TYR A 3 21.29 -0.08 -6.48
N SER A 4 21.91 0.94 -7.04
CA SER A 4 21.21 2.13 -7.53
C SER A 4 20.42 1.69 -8.76
N MET A 5 19.19 1.19 -8.57
CA MET A 5 18.24 1.08 -9.66
C MET A 5 17.95 2.50 -10.17
N ASN A 6 18.21 2.74 -11.45
CA ASN A 6 17.85 3.99 -12.13
C ASN A 6 16.35 4.26 -11.91
N ASN A 7 16.02 5.25 -11.08
CA ASN A 7 14.64 5.62 -10.76
C ASN A 7 13.83 6.09 -11.99
N ASP A 8 14.51 6.45 -13.08
CA ASP A 8 13.91 6.99 -14.29
C ASP A 8 13.10 5.96 -15.11
N SER A 9 13.38 4.66 -14.98
CA SER A 9 12.70 3.62 -15.77
C SER A 9 11.35 3.16 -15.19
N ARG A 10 11.05 3.49 -13.93
CA ARG A 10 9.80 3.09 -13.25
C ARG A 10 8.70 4.16 -13.35
N ARG A 11 9.05 5.42 -13.59
CA ARG A 11 8.08 6.50 -13.75
C ARG A 11 7.32 6.35 -15.06
N ASN A 12 6.00 6.37 -14.98
CA ASN A 12 5.14 6.44 -16.15
C ASN A 12 4.57 7.86 -16.32
N LYS A 13 3.96 8.14 -17.48
CA LYS A 13 3.40 9.47 -17.80
C LYS A 13 2.28 9.96 -16.85
N TYR A 14 1.74 9.09 -15.99
CA TYR A 14 0.71 9.41 -15.01
C TYR A 14 1.27 9.67 -13.59
N ASP A 15 2.58 9.52 -13.41
CA ASP A 15 3.31 9.86 -12.18
C ASP A 15 3.69 11.34 -12.20
N THR A 16 2.74 12.18 -11.82
CA THR A 16 2.86 13.64 -11.93
C THR A 16 3.46 14.33 -10.70
N LYS A 17 3.70 13.57 -9.62
CA LYS A 17 4.23 14.05 -8.33
C LYS A 17 5.13 12.96 -7.72
N ASP A 18 5.25 12.95 -6.40
CA ASP A 18 6.08 12.08 -5.55
C ASP A 18 5.42 10.73 -5.19
N SER A 19 4.38 10.29 -5.92
CA SER A 19 3.61 9.09 -5.53
C SER A 19 4.44 7.81 -5.52
N LEU A 20 5.40 7.68 -6.45
CA LEU A 20 6.32 6.53 -6.53
C LEU A 20 7.33 6.60 -5.39
N GLU A 21 7.92 7.77 -5.17
CA GLU A 21 8.92 8.03 -4.13
C GLU A 21 8.35 7.84 -2.71
N LEU A 22 7.06 8.16 -2.51
CA LEU A 22 6.33 7.84 -1.29
C LEU A 22 6.22 6.33 -1.06
N GLY A 23 5.98 5.55 -2.13
CA GLY A 23 5.95 4.08 -2.08
C GLY A 23 7.30 3.51 -1.68
N ASP A 24 8.34 3.82 -2.45
CA ASP A 24 9.72 3.39 -2.19
C ASP A 24 10.18 3.71 -0.76
N LYS A 25 9.82 4.89 -0.24
CA LYS A 25 10.15 5.30 1.13
C LYS A 25 9.40 4.48 2.17
N ALA A 26 8.11 4.20 1.98
CA ALA A 26 7.32 3.40 2.91
C ALA A 26 7.83 1.95 2.96
N GLU A 27 8.12 1.36 1.79
CA GLU A 27 8.74 0.04 1.64
C GLU A 27 10.08 -0.04 2.39
N LEU A 28 10.96 0.95 2.23
CA LEU A 28 12.25 0.99 2.93
C LEU A 28 12.08 1.06 4.46
N VAL A 29 11.13 1.86 4.96
CA VAL A 29 10.86 1.95 6.40
C VAL A 29 10.26 0.65 6.90
N PHE A 30 9.31 0.06 6.18
CA PHE A 30 8.71 -1.22 6.52
C PHE A 30 9.77 -2.32 6.61
N ARG A 31 10.68 -2.40 5.63
CA ARG A 31 11.78 -3.36 5.60
C ARG A 31 12.62 -3.32 6.88
N ARG A 32 13.06 -2.13 7.27
CA ARG A 32 13.85 -1.92 8.50
C ARG A 32 13.09 -2.34 9.75
N LEU A 33 11.77 -2.11 9.80
CA LEU A 33 10.94 -2.52 10.93
C LEU A 33 10.75 -4.03 11.02
N ALA A 34 10.64 -4.70 9.87
CA ALA A 34 10.53 -6.15 9.80
C ALA A 34 11.83 -6.84 10.22
N GLU A 35 12.97 -6.40 9.66
CA GLU A 35 14.30 -6.92 9.99
C GLU A 35 14.59 -6.79 11.50
N LYS A 36 14.26 -5.65 12.11
CA LYS A 36 14.38 -5.45 13.56
C LYS A 36 13.47 -6.34 14.40
N ARG A 37 12.39 -6.87 13.80
CA ARG A 37 11.46 -7.83 14.42
C ARG A 37 11.83 -9.29 14.11
N GLY A 38 13.01 -9.50 13.52
CA GLY A 38 13.54 -10.81 13.19
C GLY A 38 12.92 -11.44 11.94
N TRP A 39 12.31 -10.64 11.06
CA TRP A 39 11.86 -11.10 9.76
C TRP A 39 12.94 -10.92 8.71
N GLU A 40 13.13 -11.93 7.88
CA GLU A 40 13.91 -11.84 6.66
C GLU A 40 13.00 -11.42 5.50
N LEU A 41 13.45 -10.49 4.66
CA LEU A 41 12.67 -9.93 3.55
C LEU A 41 13.39 -10.09 2.22
N THR A 42 12.75 -10.78 1.29
CA THR A 42 13.17 -10.88 -0.11
C THR A 42 12.27 -10.02 -0.97
N ASP A 43 12.85 -9.18 -1.84
CA ASP A 43 12.08 -8.36 -2.79
C ASP A 43 11.31 -9.25 -3.79
N ALA A 44 10.10 -8.85 -4.13
CA ALA A 44 9.39 -9.42 -5.26
C ALA A 44 10.16 -9.16 -6.56
N SER A 45 10.08 -10.10 -7.51
CA SER A 45 10.49 -9.80 -8.88
C SER A 45 9.57 -8.73 -9.47
N PHE A 46 10.03 -8.01 -10.50
CA PHE A 46 9.20 -7.03 -11.20
C PHE A 46 7.86 -7.62 -11.67
N ASP A 47 7.88 -8.84 -12.22
CA ASP A 47 6.68 -9.54 -12.68
C ASP A 47 5.73 -9.86 -11.52
N CYS A 48 6.26 -10.33 -10.39
CA CYS A 48 5.46 -10.59 -9.19
C CYS A 48 4.87 -9.31 -8.60
N ASN A 49 5.65 -8.23 -8.50
CA ASN A 49 5.12 -6.95 -8.02
C ASN A 49 3.96 -6.48 -8.91
N VAL A 50 4.17 -6.50 -10.23
CA VAL A 50 3.19 -5.97 -11.19
C VAL A 50 1.96 -6.88 -11.37
N ASN A 51 2.10 -8.20 -11.35
CA ASN A 51 1.01 -9.13 -11.70
C ASN A 51 0.44 -9.89 -10.49
N GLU A 52 1.21 -10.03 -9.42
CA GLU A 52 0.78 -10.65 -8.16
C GLU A 52 0.57 -9.65 -7.02
N HIS A 53 0.97 -8.39 -7.18
CA HIS A 53 0.72 -7.30 -6.23
C HIS A 53 1.24 -7.57 -4.81
N TRP A 54 2.51 -7.93 -4.67
CA TRP A 54 3.21 -7.97 -3.39
C TRP A 54 4.64 -7.45 -3.55
N ASP A 55 5.16 -6.79 -2.52
CA ASP A 55 6.48 -6.14 -2.54
C ASP A 55 7.57 -7.03 -1.93
N PHE A 56 7.23 -7.76 -0.86
CA PHE A 56 8.18 -8.61 -0.17
C PHE A 56 7.64 -10.00 0.17
N LEU A 57 8.53 -10.98 0.15
CA LEU A 57 8.37 -12.25 0.84
C LEU A 57 9.00 -12.10 2.24
N MET A 58 8.19 -12.25 3.27
CA MET A 58 8.56 -12.04 4.68
C MET A 58 8.60 -13.39 5.41
N GLN A 59 9.77 -13.77 5.93
CA GLN A 59 10.02 -15.10 6.48
C GLN A 59 10.59 -15.06 7.90
N ARG A 60 10.13 -15.95 8.78
CA ARG A 60 10.67 -16.14 10.13
C ARG A 60 10.36 -17.55 10.64
N GLY A 61 11.40 -18.38 10.77
CA GLY A 61 11.20 -19.80 11.09
C GLY A 61 10.36 -20.49 10.01
N SER A 62 9.24 -21.10 10.39
CA SER A 62 8.28 -21.72 9.46
C SER A 62 7.27 -20.73 8.87
N ASP A 63 7.18 -19.52 9.40
CA ASP A 63 6.22 -18.52 8.94
C ASP A 63 6.71 -17.86 7.65
N ASN A 64 5.81 -17.73 6.68
CA ASN A 64 6.07 -17.10 5.41
C ASN A 64 4.84 -16.32 4.92
N PHE A 65 5.02 -15.03 4.64
CA PHE A 65 3.96 -14.14 4.16
C PHE A 65 4.44 -13.32 2.97
N LYS A 66 3.68 -13.34 1.88
CA LYS A 66 3.73 -12.29 0.86
C LYS A 66 3.06 -11.03 1.41
N ILE A 67 3.75 -9.89 1.38
CA ILE A 67 3.25 -8.63 1.93
C ILE A 67 3.34 -7.51 0.90
N ASP A 68 2.29 -6.69 0.85
CA ASP A 68 2.13 -5.52 -0.01
C ASP A 68 2.05 -4.26 0.88
N VAL A 69 2.89 -3.26 0.61
CA VAL A 69 3.09 -2.07 1.44
C VAL A 69 2.47 -0.85 0.78
N LYS A 70 1.46 -0.27 1.42
CA LYS A 70 0.76 0.91 0.96
C LYS A 70 1.18 2.14 1.76
N ALA A 71 1.93 3.02 1.10
CA ALA A 71 2.30 4.33 1.66
C ALA A 71 1.08 5.20 1.93
N MET A 72 1.21 6.16 2.86
CA MET A 72 0.21 7.22 3.04
C MET A 72 0.00 7.98 1.73
N LYS A 73 -1.25 8.25 1.38
CA LYS A 73 -1.62 8.96 0.15
C LYS A 73 -2.46 10.19 0.45
N ARG A 74 -2.46 11.09 -0.54
CA ARG A 74 -3.32 12.25 -0.59
C ARG A 74 -4.76 11.84 -0.93
N LEU A 75 -5.75 12.60 -0.45
CA LEU A 75 -7.14 12.40 -0.87
C LEU A 75 -7.32 12.82 -2.33
N ASN A 76 -6.69 13.92 -2.74
CA ASN A 76 -6.66 14.37 -4.12
C ASN A 76 -5.21 14.55 -4.57
N ARG A 77 -4.95 14.33 -5.87
CA ARG A 77 -3.61 14.53 -6.45
C ARG A 77 -3.10 15.97 -6.27
N GLY A 78 -4.03 16.94 -6.24
CA GLY A 78 -3.73 18.35 -6.06
C GLY A 78 -3.25 18.71 -4.65
N ASP A 79 -3.61 17.93 -3.63
CA ASP A 79 -3.31 18.25 -2.24
C ASP A 79 -1.78 18.34 -2.01
N LEU A 80 -1.37 19.11 -1.01
CA LEU A 80 0.03 19.25 -0.62
C LEU A 80 0.44 18.05 0.25
N ASP A 81 -0.34 17.79 1.27
CA ASP A 81 -0.01 16.83 2.33
C ASP A 81 -0.62 15.45 2.09
N VAL A 82 0.14 14.42 2.46
CA VAL A 82 -0.39 13.06 2.65
C VAL A 82 -1.12 12.96 3.98
N GLN A 83 -1.98 11.95 4.12
CA GLN A 83 -2.74 11.71 5.33
C GLN A 83 -2.92 10.20 5.55
N ASP A 84 -3.31 9.83 6.77
CA ASP A 84 -3.53 8.46 7.21
C ASP A 84 -4.90 8.22 7.84
N ARG A 85 -5.84 9.16 7.69
CA ARG A 85 -7.23 8.99 8.13
C ARG A 85 -8.04 8.12 7.15
N TRP A 86 -7.73 8.23 5.87
CA TRP A 86 -8.38 7.48 4.80
C TRP A 86 -7.35 6.74 3.97
N ILE A 87 -7.68 5.53 3.56
CA ILE A 87 -6.83 4.70 2.71
C ILE A 87 -7.50 4.45 1.38
N TRP A 88 -6.72 4.56 0.30
CA TRP A 88 -7.15 4.17 -1.03
C TRP A 88 -7.06 2.65 -1.15
N ILE A 89 -8.19 2.02 -1.48
CA ILE A 89 -8.29 0.60 -1.77
C ILE A 89 -8.48 0.43 -3.27
N GLU A 90 -7.67 -0.42 -3.90
CA GLU A 90 -7.81 -0.75 -5.33
C GLU A 90 -8.67 -1.99 -5.51
N LEU A 91 -9.78 -1.81 -6.19
CA LEU A 91 -10.74 -2.85 -6.54
C LEU A 91 -10.48 -3.40 -7.95
N HIS A 92 -9.86 -2.59 -8.82
CA HIS A 92 -9.46 -2.95 -10.16
C HIS A 92 -8.31 -2.04 -10.60
N GLY A 93 -7.30 -2.61 -11.23
CA GLY A 93 -6.07 -1.93 -11.63
C GLY A 93 -6.23 -1.11 -12.91
N VAL A 94 -5.11 -0.57 -13.41
CA VAL A 94 -5.13 0.36 -14.54
C VAL A 94 -5.10 -0.33 -15.91
N ARG A 95 -4.86 -1.64 -15.93
CA ARG A 95 -4.90 -2.49 -17.13
C ARG A 95 -6.23 -3.25 -17.10
N SER A 96 -6.87 -3.45 -18.26
CA SER A 96 -8.20 -4.07 -18.32
C SER A 96 -8.27 -5.47 -17.69
N GLN A 97 -7.20 -6.25 -17.84
CA GLN A 97 -7.07 -7.58 -17.26
C GLN A 97 -6.64 -7.59 -15.78
N ASP A 98 -6.25 -6.44 -15.23
CA ASP A 98 -5.74 -6.34 -13.87
C ASP A 98 -6.89 -6.10 -12.90
N GLN A 99 -7.33 -7.18 -12.24
CA GLN A 99 -8.43 -7.16 -11.27
C GLN A 99 -8.04 -6.52 -9.93
N GLY A 100 -6.90 -5.85 -9.86
CA GLY A 100 -6.46 -5.04 -8.73
C GLY A 100 -5.87 -5.85 -7.58
N TRP A 101 -5.08 -5.17 -6.75
CA TRP A 101 -4.36 -5.84 -5.66
C TRP A 101 -5.28 -6.42 -4.57
N LEU A 102 -6.47 -5.88 -4.35
CA LEU A 102 -7.37 -6.39 -3.32
C LEU A 102 -7.89 -7.79 -3.69
N TYR A 103 -8.56 -7.92 -4.84
CA TYR A 103 -9.27 -9.15 -5.21
C TYR A 103 -8.35 -10.18 -5.87
N HIS A 104 -7.45 -9.76 -6.77
CA HIS A 104 -6.60 -10.66 -7.56
C HIS A 104 -5.15 -10.72 -7.09
N GLY A 105 -4.73 -9.82 -6.20
CA GLY A 105 -3.41 -9.88 -5.59
C GLY A 105 -3.16 -11.21 -4.87
N LYS A 106 -1.89 -11.60 -4.76
CA LYS A 106 -1.44 -12.81 -4.05
C LYS A 106 -0.78 -12.52 -2.71
N ALA A 107 -0.79 -11.27 -2.26
CA ALA A 107 -0.36 -10.92 -0.91
C ALA A 107 -1.21 -11.66 0.14
N ASN A 108 -0.56 -12.16 1.18
CA ASN A 108 -1.23 -12.67 2.37
C ASN A 108 -1.61 -11.52 3.30
N LEU A 109 -0.71 -10.55 3.44
CA LEU A 109 -0.84 -9.39 4.32
C LEU A 109 -0.77 -8.09 3.51
N ILE A 110 -1.53 -7.09 3.91
CA ILE A 110 -1.42 -5.71 3.41
C ILE A 110 -1.00 -4.82 4.58
N SER A 111 0.04 -4.01 4.37
CA SER A 111 0.58 -3.08 5.36
C SER A 111 0.26 -1.66 4.95
N PHE A 112 -0.53 -0.94 5.74
CA PHE A 112 -0.86 0.46 5.51
C PHE A 112 -0.02 1.35 6.40
N GLU A 113 0.76 2.25 5.78
CA GLU A 113 1.50 3.26 6.52
C GLU A 113 0.55 4.28 7.18
N LYS A 114 0.78 4.56 8.46
CA LYS A 114 0.23 5.68 9.22
C LYS A 114 1.34 6.65 9.59
N MET A 115 1.02 7.82 10.15
CA MET A 115 2.03 8.81 10.56
C MET A 115 3.07 8.21 11.53
N THR A 116 2.63 7.39 12.48
CA THR A 116 3.47 6.83 13.55
C THR A 116 3.62 5.31 13.52
N SER A 117 2.95 4.61 12.62
CA SER A 117 2.95 3.14 12.60
C SER A 117 2.70 2.56 11.20
N PHE A 118 2.72 1.24 11.08
CA PHE A 118 2.11 0.49 9.99
C PHE A 118 1.02 -0.40 10.55
N VAL A 119 -0.21 -0.32 10.04
CA VAL A 119 -1.29 -1.26 10.38
C VAL A 119 -1.28 -2.39 9.36
N ILE A 120 -1.19 -3.61 9.84
CA ILE A 120 -1.08 -4.81 9.00
C ILE A 120 -2.38 -5.60 9.15
N VAL A 121 -2.96 -6.00 8.02
CA VAL A 121 -4.19 -6.80 7.97
C VAL A 121 -3.99 -8.00 7.04
N LYS A 122 -4.77 -9.06 7.25
CA LYS A 122 -4.89 -10.11 6.23
C LYS A 122 -5.67 -9.58 5.04
N ARG A 123 -5.23 -9.88 3.82
CA ARG A 123 -5.91 -9.43 2.60
C ARG A 123 -7.34 -9.98 2.50
N THR A 124 -7.57 -11.21 2.94
CA THR A 124 -8.90 -11.84 2.97
C THR A 124 -9.87 -11.10 3.87
N ASP A 125 -9.44 -10.74 5.07
CA ASP A 125 -10.28 -10.04 6.05
C ASP A 125 -10.57 -8.61 5.57
N LEU A 126 -9.63 -8.00 4.83
CA LEU A 126 -9.84 -6.72 4.16
C LEU A 126 -10.87 -6.81 3.02
N ILE A 127 -10.88 -7.90 2.24
CA ILE A 127 -11.91 -8.14 1.21
C ILE A 127 -13.29 -8.15 1.88
N GLU A 128 -13.49 -8.96 2.92
CA GLU A 128 -14.76 -9.06 3.65
C GLU A 128 -15.21 -7.71 4.24
N LEU A 129 -14.26 -6.94 4.78
CA LEU A 129 -14.52 -5.59 5.29
C LEU A 129 -14.99 -4.65 4.17
N VAL A 130 -14.30 -4.66 3.04
CA VAL A 130 -14.60 -3.79 1.89
C VAL A 130 -15.96 -4.13 1.28
N GLU A 131 -16.26 -5.41 1.07
CA GLU A 131 -17.56 -5.85 0.54
C GLU A 131 -18.73 -5.46 1.43
N ARG A 132 -18.50 -5.39 2.75
CA ARG A 132 -19.51 -4.95 3.71
C ARG A 132 -19.68 -3.43 3.78
N LEU A 133 -18.59 -2.68 3.67
CA LEU A 133 -18.61 -1.22 3.88
C LEU A 133 -18.86 -0.41 2.60
N VAL A 134 -18.45 -0.92 1.45
CA VAL A 134 -18.39 -0.15 0.21
C VAL A 134 -19.62 -0.41 -0.65
N ASP A 135 -20.27 0.67 -1.08
CA ASP A 135 -21.30 0.60 -2.11
C ASP A 135 -20.64 0.36 -3.48
N ASN A 136 -20.56 -0.92 -3.86
CA ASN A 136 -20.01 -1.36 -5.13
C ASN A 136 -20.94 -1.13 -6.33
N LYS A 137 -22.16 -0.61 -6.11
CA LYS A 137 -23.15 -0.34 -7.18
C LYS A 137 -23.08 1.09 -7.68
N THR A 138 -22.65 2.02 -6.83
CA THR A 138 -22.53 3.43 -7.18
C THR A 138 -21.13 3.75 -7.68
N LEU A 139 -21.03 4.09 -8.96
CA LEU A 139 -19.81 4.65 -9.57
C LEU A 139 -19.85 6.18 -9.50
N VAL A 140 -18.86 6.78 -8.85
CA VAL A 140 -18.65 8.23 -8.79
C VAL A 140 -17.47 8.64 -9.68
N HIS A 141 -17.46 9.92 -10.08
CA HIS A 141 -16.44 10.47 -10.98
C HIS A 141 -15.57 11.54 -10.32
N SER A 142 -15.70 11.73 -9.02
CA SER A 142 -14.88 12.64 -8.20
C SER A 142 -14.24 11.90 -7.05
N SER A 143 -12.94 12.10 -6.84
CA SER A 143 -12.21 11.54 -5.69
C SER A 143 -12.79 12.00 -4.35
N ARG A 144 -13.46 13.16 -4.32
CA ARG A 144 -14.11 13.70 -3.11
C ARG A 144 -15.31 12.85 -2.66
N GLU A 145 -15.90 12.11 -3.57
CA GLU A 145 -17.08 11.28 -3.33
C GLU A 145 -16.73 9.79 -3.16
N ALA A 146 -15.44 9.43 -3.26
CA ALA A 146 -14.98 8.04 -3.23
C ALA A 146 -15.05 7.37 -1.85
N LYS A 147 -15.47 8.10 -0.80
CA LYS A 147 -15.65 7.57 0.55
C LYS A 147 -16.75 6.52 0.53
N TYR A 148 -16.37 5.26 0.71
CA TYR A 148 -17.23 4.08 0.67
C TYR A 148 -18.04 3.92 -0.63
N ARG A 149 -17.58 4.51 -1.73
CA ARG A 149 -18.15 4.38 -3.08
C ARG A 149 -17.05 4.09 -4.08
N VAL A 150 -17.40 3.43 -5.19
CA VAL A 150 -16.44 3.13 -6.25
C VAL A 150 -16.18 4.38 -7.07
N TYR A 151 -14.92 4.75 -7.24
CA TYR A 151 -14.47 5.87 -8.05
C TYR A 151 -13.59 5.37 -9.19
N ASN A 152 -13.84 5.89 -10.39
CA ASN A 152 -12.91 5.75 -11.51
C ASN A 152 -12.18 7.06 -11.76
N ARG A 153 -10.86 6.99 -11.96
CA ARG A 153 -10.12 8.18 -12.40
C ARG A 153 -10.52 8.54 -13.84
N PRO A 154 -10.71 9.83 -14.18
CA PRO A 154 -11.03 10.22 -15.54
C PRO A 154 -10.02 9.67 -16.56
N GLY A 155 -10.53 8.99 -17.59
CA GLY A 155 -9.70 8.40 -18.66
C GLY A 155 -8.90 7.17 -18.24
N ARG A 156 -9.21 6.55 -17.10
CA ARG A 156 -8.53 5.34 -16.60
C ARG A 156 -9.58 4.28 -16.24
N PRO A 157 -9.31 2.99 -16.50
CA PRO A 157 -10.26 1.90 -16.24
C PRO A 157 -10.31 1.49 -14.77
N ASP A 158 -9.38 1.97 -13.95
CA ASP A 158 -9.23 1.54 -12.57
C ASP A 158 -10.43 1.91 -11.70
N ARG A 159 -10.66 1.07 -10.70
CA ARG A 159 -11.71 1.24 -9.71
C ARG A 159 -11.08 1.26 -8.33
N ILE A 160 -11.27 2.37 -7.63
CA ILE A 160 -10.70 2.59 -6.30
C ILE A 160 -11.77 3.14 -5.36
N THR A 161 -11.57 2.98 -4.06
CA THR A 161 -12.46 3.53 -3.03
C THR A 161 -11.66 4.02 -1.83
N LEU A 162 -12.24 4.89 -1.02
CA LEU A 162 -11.68 5.36 0.25
C LEU A 162 -12.45 4.73 1.41
N ILE A 163 -11.73 4.11 2.35
CA ILE A 163 -12.28 3.69 3.65
C ILE A 163 -11.52 4.38 4.77
N GLU A 164 -12.14 4.58 5.94
CA GLU A 164 -11.45 5.14 7.10
C GLU A 164 -10.49 4.13 7.69
N THR A 165 -9.27 4.56 8.01
CA THR A 165 -8.22 3.69 8.55
C THR A 165 -8.66 2.98 9.84
N ASP A 166 -9.46 3.64 10.68
CA ASP A 166 -9.96 3.06 11.93
C ASP A 166 -10.90 1.86 11.70
N THR A 167 -11.49 1.72 10.51
CA THR A 167 -12.27 0.52 10.15
C THR A 167 -11.42 -0.75 10.07
N LEU A 168 -10.08 -0.62 9.97
CA LEU A 168 -9.16 -1.75 10.01
C LEU A 168 -8.97 -2.32 11.42
N ASN A 169 -9.30 -1.56 12.49
CA ASN A 169 -9.03 -1.98 13.87
C ASN A 169 -9.58 -3.37 14.22
N PRO A 170 -10.80 -3.77 13.80
CA PRO A 170 -11.34 -5.10 14.08
C PRO A 170 -10.65 -6.25 13.31
N ILE A 171 -9.96 -5.97 12.21
CA ILE A 171 -9.30 -6.97 11.35
C ILE A 171 -7.76 -6.89 11.40
N LYS A 172 -7.24 -6.16 12.38
CA LYS A 172 -5.80 -5.94 12.56
C LYS A 172 -5.11 -7.26 12.86
N TRP A 173 -4.14 -7.59 12.01
CA TRP A 173 -3.22 -8.69 12.26
C TRP A 173 -2.10 -8.24 13.21
N ASP A 174 -1.53 -7.06 12.98
CA ASP A 174 -0.53 -6.43 13.85
C ASP A 174 -0.47 -4.90 13.59
N GLU A 175 0.20 -4.15 14.45
CA GLU A 175 0.55 -2.75 14.20
C GLU A 175 1.98 -2.45 14.67
N TRP A 176 2.81 -1.99 13.73
CA TRP A 176 4.23 -1.75 13.98
C TRP A 176 4.52 -0.28 14.15
N ASP A 177 4.82 0.13 15.38
CA ASP A 177 5.21 1.51 15.69
C ASP A 177 6.56 1.88 15.03
N LYS A 178 6.59 3.05 14.37
CA LYS A 178 7.77 3.64 13.74
C LYS A 178 8.69 4.34 14.74
N ARG A 179 8.14 4.85 15.84
CA ARG A 179 8.83 5.64 16.88
C ARG A 179 9.71 4.82 17.78
N LEU A 180 9.44 3.51 17.91
CA LEU A 180 10.29 2.59 18.67
C LEU A 180 11.70 2.44 18.07
N TYR A 181 11.95 3.02 16.89
CA TYR A 181 13.20 2.87 16.16
C TYR A 181 13.63 4.21 15.55
N PRO A 182 14.34 5.07 16.31
CA PRO A 182 14.79 6.37 15.82
C PRO A 182 15.59 6.22 14.52
N LYS A 183 15.50 7.26 13.66
CA LYS A 183 16.40 7.41 12.50
C LYS A 183 17.82 7.26 13.01
N GLU A 184 18.65 6.46 12.35
CA GLU A 184 20.08 6.50 12.59
C GLU A 184 20.52 7.96 12.53
N SER A 185 21.12 8.42 13.62
CA SER A 185 21.85 9.68 13.63
C SER A 185 22.81 9.62 12.45
N LYS A 186 22.74 10.60 11.55
CA LYS A 186 23.85 10.84 10.63
C LYS A 186 25.07 11.05 11.53
N ASN A 187 25.91 10.04 11.67
CA ASN A 187 27.16 10.17 12.38
C ASN A 187 27.93 11.26 11.64
N GLY A 188 28.14 12.38 12.33
CA GLY A 188 29.00 13.44 11.87
C GLY A 188 30.42 12.93 11.79
N THR A 189 31.02 13.11 10.61
CA THR A 189 32.38 13.61 10.38
C THR A 189 32.47 13.96 8.90
#